data_AF-A0A954D217-F1
#
_entry.id   AF-A0A954D217-F1
#
_cell.length_a   1.000
_cell.length_b   1.000
_cell.length_c   1.000
_cell.angle_alpha   90.00
_cell.angle_beta   90.00
_cell.angle_gamma   90.00
#
_symmetry.space_group_name_H-M   'P 1'
#
loop_
_entity.id
_entity.type
_entity.pdbx_description
1 polymer ?
#
loop_
_entity_poly.entity_id
_entity_poly.type
_entity_poly.pdbx_seq_one_letter_code
_entity_poly.pdbx_strand_id
1 'polypeptide(L)'
;MTTREFLPLLLGPGALGPYGGYDPAVDPSIANIFSTAAYRVGHTMLSSTLRRLDAHGQTIAAGDLALANAFFNPGAVLDHGIEPLLRGLASQEAQAIDPYLVDDVRNFLFGPPGAGGFDLASLNIQRGRDHGLPSYNQARGDFGLPVRTSFAEISSDPEIVSRLASTYASVADIDPWTGGLCEDHVAGALVGELFHAILTAQFQALRAGDRFWYESDLTPSEIASVEAQTLSVIIQRNTTIGFEIQTNAFIVPDEKPFMRGDCDRDGVIDLSDAITSLAMLFSSSGYPDCADAFDFDDSGTLTLGDPIQVLSFLFQGGAAPAPPFPDCGVDTSGDALRCYTDGSCP
;
A
#
# COMPACT_ATOMS: atom_id res chain seq x y z
N MET A 1 3.61 1.07 13.14
CA MET A 1 3.14 1.77 11.93
C MET A 1 4.18 2.60 11.19
N THR A 2 4.32 3.92 11.38
CA THR A 2 5.09 4.78 10.44
C THR A 2 6.52 4.30 10.17
N THR A 3 7.34 4.09 11.19
CA THR A 3 8.76 3.73 11.04
C THR A 3 9.02 2.25 10.74
N ARG A 4 8.04 1.37 11.00
CA ARG A 4 8.22 -0.09 10.92
C ARG A 4 7.43 -0.76 9.81
N GLU A 5 6.34 -0.16 9.36
CA GLU A 5 5.48 -0.70 8.28
C GLU A 5 5.55 0.21 7.04
N PHE A 6 5.29 1.52 7.19
CA PHE A 6 5.15 2.43 6.04
C PHE A 6 6.49 2.88 5.43
N LEU A 7 7.38 3.48 6.23
CA LEU A 7 8.63 4.04 5.72
C LEU A 7 9.60 3.01 5.11
N PRO A 8 9.72 1.77 5.61
CA PRO A 8 10.53 0.75 4.95
C PRO A 8 10.04 0.40 3.54
N LEU A 9 8.74 0.55 3.25
CA LEU A 9 8.20 0.36 1.91
C LEU A 9 8.48 1.58 1.02
N LEU A 10 8.26 2.79 1.56
CA LEU A 10 8.46 4.03 0.79
C LEU A 10 9.93 4.33 0.48
N LEU A 11 10.82 4.17 1.46
CA LEU A 11 12.22 4.58 1.40
C LEU A 11 13.20 3.41 1.30
N GLY A 12 12.69 2.18 1.38
CA GLY A 12 13.50 0.97 1.42
C GLY A 12 13.95 0.56 2.82
N PRO A 13 14.38 -0.71 2.96
CA PRO A 13 14.68 -1.31 4.24
C PRO A 13 15.86 -0.60 4.92
N GLY A 14 15.66 -0.18 6.16
CA GLY A 14 16.70 0.44 6.98
C GLY A 14 17.00 1.90 6.65
N ALA A 15 16.19 2.58 5.83
CA ALA A 15 16.43 3.98 5.43
C ALA A 15 16.66 4.94 6.61
N LEU A 16 15.97 4.75 7.74
CA LEU A 16 16.17 5.57 8.94
C LEU A 16 17.36 5.14 9.82
N GLY A 17 17.88 3.92 9.64
CA GLY A 17 18.86 3.32 10.55
C GLY A 17 18.33 3.05 11.96
N PRO A 18 19.14 2.44 12.84
CA PRO A 18 18.78 2.22 14.25
C PRO A 18 18.55 3.56 14.97
N TYR A 19 17.69 3.56 15.99
CA TYR A 19 17.48 4.74 16.81
C TYR A 19 18.71 5.04 17.67
N GLY A 20 19.21 6.28 17.58
CA GLY A 20 20.41 6.74 18.31
C GLY A 20 20.13 7.36 19.67
N GLY A 21 18.86 7.49 20.07
CA GLY A 21 18.43 8.26 21.24
C GLY A 21 18.02 9.70 20.90
N TYR A 22 17.36 10.36 21.86
CA TYR A 22 16.97 11.76 21.77
C TYR A 22 18.20 12.68 21.75
N ASP A 23 18.23 13.60 20.80
CA ASP A 23 19.25 14.66 20.70
C ASP A 23 18.58 16.04 20.75
N PRO A 24 18.74 16.82 21.84
CA PRO A 24 18.17 18.15 21.96
C PRO A 24 18.77 19.18 20.98
N ALA A 25 19.87 18.86 20.30
CA ALA A 25 20.47 19.73 19.28
C ALA A 25 19.86 19.55 17.89
N VAL A 26 19.05 18.51 17.67
CA VAL A 26 18.34 18.27 16.40
C VAL A 26 17.08 19.14 16.36
N ASP A 27 16.85 19.82 15.24
CA ASP A 27 15.61 20.57 14.98
C ASP A 27 14.55 19.63 14.38
N PRO A 28 13.46 19.29 15.11
CA PRO A 28 12.41 18.43 14.60
C PRO A 28 11.34 19.19 13.79
N SER A 29 11.54 20.48 13.51
CA SER A 29 10.56 21.26 12.74
C SER A 29 10.36 20.68 11.34
N ILE A 30 9.13 20.84 10.83
CA ILE A 30 8.81 20.39 9.48
C ILE A 30 9.41 21.36 8.47
N ALA A 31 10.35 20.87 7.67
CA ALA A 31 10.97 21.64 6.60
C ALA A 31 9.92 22.04 5.54
N ASN A 32 10.03 23.27 5.04
CA ASN A 32 9.12 23.79 4.03
C ASN A 32 9.12 22.92 2.76
N ILE A 33 10.29 22.43 2.33
CA ILE A 33 10.43 21.55 1.15
C ILE A 33 9.83 20.15 1.40
N PHE A 34 9.86 19.66 2.64
CA PHE A 34 9.23 18.38 2.99
C PHE A 34 7.72 18.47 2.82
N SER A 35 7.06 19.44 3.46
CA SER A 35 5.59 19.55 3.45
C SER A 35 5.02 20.08 2.13
N THR A 36 5.78 20.91 1.42
CA THR A 36 5.30 21.58 0.20
C THR A 36 5.63 20.82 -1.08
N ALA A 37 6.66 19.95 -1.07
CA ALA A 37 7.03 19.12 -2.21
C ALA A 37 7.11 17.63 -1.85
N ALA A 38 8.11 17.18 -1.11
CA ALA A 38 8.45 15.75 -1.03
C ALA A 38 7.34 14.86 -0.43
N TYR A 39 6.66 15.30 0.63
CA TYR A 39 5.60 14.52 1.26
C TYR A 39 4.25 14.58 0.52
N ARG A 40 4.23 15.22 -0.66
CA ARG A 40 3.08 15.22 -1.59
C ARG A 40 3.17 14.13 -2.66
N VAL A 41 4.13 13.22 -2.56
CA VAL A 41 4.18 11.98 -3.38
C VAL A 41 2.88 11.19 -3.30
N GLY A 42 2.18 11.23 -2.16
CA GLY A 42 0.90 10.55 -2.00
C GLY A 42 -0.20 11.01 -2.97
N HIS A 43 -0.08 12.16 -3.62
CA HIS A 43 -1.05 12.60 -4.63
C HIS A 43 -1.01 11.78 -5.92
N THR A 44 0.12 11.15 -6.24
CA THR A 44 0.27 10.31 -7.44
C THR A 44 -0.20 8.88 -7.17
N MET A 45 -0.22 8.48 -5.90
CA MET A 45 -0.66 7.16 -5.43
C MET A 45 -2.19 6.97 -5.44
N LEU A 46 -2.95 8.02 -5.78
CA LEU A 46 -4.41 8.01 -5.70
C LEU A 46 -5.02 7.24 -6.87
N SER A 47 -5.90 6.29 -6.55
CA SER A 47 -6.73 5.57 -7.52
C SER A 47 -8.06 6.30 -7.78
N SER A 48 -8.55 6.28 -9.03
CA SER A 48 -9.84 6.88 -9.41
C SER A 48 -11.06 6.22 -8.75
N THR A 49 -10.88 5.03 -8.17
CA THR A 49 -11.94 4.25 -7.54
C THR A 49 -11.48 3.81 -6.17
N LEU A 50 -12.35 3.99 -5.18
CA LEU A 50 -12.23 3.45 -3.83
C LEU A 50 -13.08 2.19 -3.76
N ARG A 51 -12.43 1.02 -3.67
CA ARG A 51 -13.14 -0.26 -3.55
C ARG A 51 -13.93 -0.33 -2.25
N ARG A 52 -15.12 -0.91 -2.30
CA ARG A 52 -15.96 -1.16 -1.11
C ARG A 52 -16.35 -2.63 -1.05
N LEU A 53 -15.71 -3.38 -0.15
CA LEU A 53 -15.79 -4.85 -0.14
C LEU A 53 -16.53 -5.38 1.09
N ASP A 54 -17.32 -6.44 0.92
CA ASP A 54 -17.89 -7.19 2.03
C ASP A 54 -16.84 -8.13 2.67
N ALA A 55 -17.27 -8.93 3.66
CA ALA A 55 -16.37 -9.86 4.37
C ALA A 55 -15.87 -11.03 3.50
N HIS A 56 -16.46 -11.23 2.32
CA HIS A 56 -16.02 -12.20 1.32
C HIS A 56 -15.16 -11.54 0.23
N GLY A 57 -14.78 -10.27 0.44
CA GLY A 57 -13.99 -9.48 -0.50
C GLY A 57 -14.76 -9.11 -1.78
N GLN A 58 -16.06 -9.37 -1.85
CA GLN A 58 -16.90 -9.03 -3.00
C GLN A 58 -17.32 -7.56 -2.91
N THR A 59 -17.50 -6.89 -4.05
CA THR A 59 -18.02 -5.52 -4.05
C THR A 59 -19.42 -5.50 -3.46
N ILE A 60 -19.65 -4.63 -2.46
CA ILE A 60 -20.96 -4.50 -1.81
C ILE A 60 -22.04 -4.08 -2.83
N ALA A 61 -23.31 -4.34 -2.52
CA ALA A 61 -24.44 -3.99 -3.41
C ALA A 61 -24.52 -2.49 -3.78
N ALA A 62 -23.94 -1.61 -2.96
CA ALA A 62 -23.84 -0.17 -3.25
C ALA A 62 -22.76 0.19 -4.29
N GLY A 63 -21.98 -0.79 -4.76
CA GLY A 63 -20.87 -0.65 -5.71
C GLY A 63 -19.59 -0.08 -5.08
N ASP A 64 -18.59 0.20 -5.91
CA ASP A 64 -17.42 0.99 -5.51
C ASP A 64 -17.73 2.50 -5.52
N LEU A 65 -16.83 3.32 -5.00
CA LEU A 65 -16.99 4.79 -4.94
C LEU A 65 -15.94 5.46 -5.83
N ALA A 66 -16.39 6.26 -6.81
CA ALA A 66 -15.48 7.10 -7.59
C ALA A 66 -14.83 8.16 -6.69
N LEU A 67 -13.51 8.36 -6.81
CA LEU A 67 -12.76 9.30 -5.97
C LEU A 67 -13.32 10.73 -6.09
N ALA A 68 -13.65 11.18 -7.30
CA ALA A 68 -14.28 12.49 -7.52
C ALA A 68 -15.59 12.69 -6.73
N ASN A 69 -16.32 11.62 -6.40
CA ASN A 69 -17.57 11.67 -5.63
C ASN A 69 -17.37 11.45 -4.12
N ALA A 70 -16.15 11.15 -3.69
CA ALA A 70 -15.81 10.88 -2.30
C ALA A 70 -15.44 12.15 -1.50
N PHE A 71 -14.98 13.21 -2.19
CA PHE A 71 -14.57 14.45 -1.54
C PHE A 71 -15.71 15.09 -0.75
N PHE A 72 -15.48 15.29 0.55
CA PHE A 72 -16.44 15.88 1.49
C PHE A 72 -17.82 15.19 1.52
N ASN A 73 -17.86 13.90 1.21
CA ASN A 73 -19.09 13.12 1.18
C ASN A 73 -19.11 12.08 2.32
N PRO A 74 -19.55 12.46 3.54
CA PRO A 74 -19.64 11.50 4.65
C PRO A 74 -20.77 10.47 4.46
N GLY A 75 -21.69 10.69 3.52
CA GLY A 75 -22.85 9.81 3.31
C GLY A 75 -22.46 8.36 3.05
N ALA A 76 -21.42 8.13 2.23
CA ALA A 76 -20.93 6.78 1.94
C ALA A 76 -20.51 6.00 3.20
N VAL A 77 -19.97 6.70 4.21
CA VAL A 77 -19.58 6.10 5.49
C VAL A 77 -20.78 5.97 6.43
N LEU A 78 -21.67 6.97 6.46
CA LEU A 78 -22.87 6.93 7.30
C LEU A 78 -23.84 5.81 6.88
N ASP A 79 -23.92 5.52 5.58
CA ASP A 79 -24.85 4.53 5.03
C ASP A 79 -24.33 3.09 5.11
N HIS A 80 -23.01 2.89 5.09
CA HIS A 80 -22.39 1.56 4.93
C HIS A 80 -21.29 1.22 5.94
N GLY A 81 -20.95 2.12 6.87
CA GLY A 81 -19.84 1.95 7.80
C GLY A 81 -18.48 2.20 7.15
N ILE A 82 -17.42 1.89 7.91
CA ILE A 82 -16.02 2.07 7.46
C ILE A 82 -15.42 0.78 6.94
N GLU A 83 -15.97 -0.37 7.34
CA GLU A 83 -15.42 -1.69 7.06
C GLU A 83 -15.29 -1.98 5.57
N PRO A 84 -16.27 -1.65 4.71
CA PRO A 84 -16.11 -1.90 3.29
C PRO A 84 -14.95 -1.14 2.65
N LEU A 85 -14.72 0.10 3.10
CA LEU A 85 -13.60 0.92 2.63
C LEU A 85 -12.27 0.40 3.15
N LEU A 86 -12.19 -0.01 4.42
CA LEU A 86 -10.96 -0.55 5.01
C LEU A 86 -10.53 -1.86 4.33
N ARG A 87 -11.47 -2.75 3.99
CA ARG A 87 -11.17 -3.93 3.17
C ARG A 87 -10.67 -3.53 1.78
N GLY A 88 -11.35 -2.59 1.13
CA GLY A 88 -10.92 -2.05 -0.16
C GLY A 88 -9.50 -1.48 -0.14
N LEU A 89 -9.16 -0.68 0.88
CA LEU A 89 -7.84 -0.09 1.05
C LEU A 89 -6.74 -1.13 1.31
N ALA A 90 -7.07 -2.23 1.99
CA ALA A 90 -6.14 -3.33 2.22
C ALA A 90 -5.93 -4.18 0.95
N SER A 91 -6.91 -4.27 0.05
CA SER A 91 -6.88 -5.16 -1.12
C SER A 91 -6.61 -4.47 -2.46
N GLN A 92 -6.48 -3.14 -2.47
CA GLN A 92 -6.30 -2.36 -3.70
C GLN A 92 -4.88 -1.83 -3.80
N GLU A 93 -4.22 -2.11 -4.93
CA GLU A 93 -2.93 -1.52 -5.25
C GLU A 93 -3.05 0.00 -5.40
N ALA A 94 -2.11 0.71 -4.78
CA ALA A 94 -1.94 2.14 -5.00
C ALA A 94 -1.41 2.39 -6.41
N GLN A 95 -1.73 3.55 -6.99
CA GLN A 95 -1.03 4.00 -8.19
C GLN A 95 0.47 4.21 -7.88
N ALA A 96 1.30 4.15 -8.92
CA ALA A 96 2.73 4.34 -8.77
C ALA A 96 3.10 5.75 -8.28
N ILE A 97 4.26 5.87 -7.64
CA ILE A 97 4.86 7.18 -7.39
C ILE A 97 5.63 7.59 -8.64
N ASP A 98 5.00 8.42 -9.46
CA ASP A 98 5.50 8.82 -10.77
C ASP A 98 4.98 10.25 -11.13
N PRO A 99 5.34 10.85 -12.27
CA PRO A 99 4.87 12.21 -12.59
C PRO A 99 3.43 12.26 -13.12
N TYR A 100 2.64 11.18 -12.99
CA TYR A 100 1.26 11.09 -13.45
C TYR A 100 0.27 11.16 -12.28
N LEU A 101 -0.93 11.69 -12.59
CA LEU A 101 -2.02 11.82 -11.63
C LEU A 101 -3.33 11.44 -12.31
N VAL A 102 -4.21 10.76 -11.58
CA VAL A 102 -5.56 10.46 -12.06
C VAL A 102 -6.35 11.73 -12.32
N ASP A 103 -7.23 11.67 -13.31
CA ASP A 103 -8.00 12.84 -13.75
C ASP A 103 -8.94 13.40 -12.66
N ASP A 104 -9.36 12.56 -11.70
CA ASP A 104 -10.17 12.94 -10.54
C ASP A 104 -9.55 14.09 -9.72
N VAL A 105 -8.22 14.13 -9.60
CA VAL A 105 -7.50 15.19 -8.86
C VAL A 105 -6.79 16.18 -9.78
N ARG A 106 -6.55 15.82 -11.04
CA ARG A 106 -5.92 16.70 -12.03
C ARG A 106 -6.91 17.65 -12.70
N ASN A 107 -8.18 17.27 -12.86
CA ASN A 107 -9.17 18.06 -13.59
C ASN A 107 -10.45 18.36 -12.77
N PHE A 108 -10.69 17.62 -11.68
CA PHE A 108 -11.96 17.66 -10.95
C PHE A 108 -11.80 17.85 -9.44
N LEU A 109 -10.63 18.31 -8.97
CA LEU A 109 -10.42 18.50 -7.54
C LEU A 109 -11.45 19.51 -7.00
N PHE A 110 -12.34 19.03 -6.14
CA PHE A 110 -13.45 19.77 -5.50
C PHE A 110 -14.59 20.27 -6.41
N GLY A 111 -14.86 19.63 -7.56
CA GLY A 111 -16.08 19.93 -8.32
C GLY A 111 -16.37 19.00 -9.50
N PRO A 112 -17.66 18.80 -9.87
CA PRO A 112 -18.02 17.94 -11.00
C PRO A 112 -17.49 18.47 -12.34
N PRO A 113 -17.33 17.60 -13.36
CA PRO A 113 -16.87 18.01 -14.68
C PRO A 113 -17.67 19.19 -15.26
N GLY A 114 -16.97 20.27 -15.61
CA GLY A 114 -17.57 21.50 -16.14
C GLY A 114 -17.97 22.57 -15.10
N ALA A 115 -17.82 22.30 -13.80
CA ALA A 115 -18.10 23.26 -12.72
C ALA A 115 -16.86 24.03 -12.23
N GLY A 116 -15.70 23.90 -12.88
CA GLY A 116 -14.47 24.58 -12.48
C GLY A 116 -13.67 23.86 -11.40
N GLY A 117 -13.47 22.54 -11.54
CA GLY A 117 -12.55 21.77 -10.68
C GLY A 117 -11.12 22.31 -10.75
N PHE A 118 -10.37 22.13 -9.66
CA PHE A 118 -8.96 22.51 -9.59
C PHE A 118 -8.06 21.40 -10.12
N ASP A 119 -6.86 21.78 -10.53
CA ASP A 119 -5.77 20.85 -10.86
C ASP A 119 -4.80 20.77 -9.69
N LEU A 120 -4.78 19.62 -9.00
CA LEU A 120 -3.92 19.39 -7.84
C LEU A 120 -2.43 19.48 -8.18
N ALA A 121 -2.02 19.02 -9.37
CA ALA A 121 -0.62 19.07 -9.80
C ALA A 121 -0.20 20.52 -10.03
N SER A 122 -1.01 21.29 -10.76
CA SER A 122 -0.79 22.73 -10.95
C SER A 122 -0.76 23.49 -9.62
N LEU A 123 -1.62 23.13 -8.66
CA LEU A 123 -1.62 23.71 -7.31
C LEU A 123 -0.36 23.35 -6.52
N ASN A 124 0.17 22.12 -6.63
CA ASN A 124 1.42 21.74 -5.96
C ASN A 124 2.60 22.57 -6.50
N ILE A 125 2.72 22.69 -7.82
CA ILE A 125 3.75 23.50 -8.48
C ILE A 125 3.63 24.96 -8.05
N GLN A 126 2.43 25.54 -8.16
CA GLN A 126 2.21 26.93 -7.80
C GLN A 126 2.43 27.20 -6.30
N ARG A 127 2.08 26.25 -5.43
CA ARG A 127 2.34 26.34 -3.99
C ARG A 127 3.83 26.29 -3.68
N GLY A 128 4.59 25.46 -4.40
CA GLY A 128 6.05 25.46 -4.29
C GLY A 128 6.66 26.82 -4.58
N ARG A 129 6.18 27.49 -5.65
CA ARG A 129 6.63 28.84 -6.02
C ARG A 129 6.21 29.90 -5.02
N ASP A 130 4.97 29.85 -4.54
CA ASP A 130 4.42 30.72 -3.48
C ASP A 130 5.27 30.63 -2.19
N HIS A 131 5.67 29.42 -1.82
CA HIS A 131 6.51 29.15 -0.65
C HIS A 131 8.00 29.46 -0.85
N GLY A 132 8.38 29.94 -2.04
CA GLY A 132 9.77 30.23 -2.37
C GLY A 132 10.69 29.01 -2.28
N LEU A 133 10.18 27.83 -2.66
CA LEU A 133 11.02 26.63 -2.69
C LEU A 133 12.21 26.81 -3.65
N PRO A 134 13.37 26.20 -3.34
CA PRO A 134 14.50 26.18 -4.27
C PRO A 134 14.13 25.46 -5.57
N SER A 135 14.90 25.68 -6.64
CA SER A 135 14.78 24.83 -7.83
C SER A 135 15.20 23.40 -7.52
N TYR A 136 14.79 22.46 -8.37
CA TYR A 136 15.17 21.05 -8.30
C TYR A 136 16.68 20.84 -8.08
N ASN A 137 17.53 21.48 -8.89
CA ASN A 137 18.98 21.33 -8.78
C ASN A 137 19.56 22.00 -7.52
N GLN A 138 18.99 23.13 -7.09
CA GLN A 138 19.39 23.74 -5.82
C GLN A 138 19.05 22.80 -4.66
N ALA A 139 17.84 22.23 -4.64
CA ALA A 139 17.43 21.24 -3.65
C ALA A 139 18.35 20.00 -3.64
N ARG A 140 18.73 19.48 -4.81
CA ARG A 140 19.73 18.40 -4.91
C ARG A 140 21.05 18.80 -4.25
N GLY A 141 21.57 19.98 -4.57
CA GLY A 141 22.79 20.50 -3.94
C GLY A 141 22.69 20.67 -2.42
N ASP A 142 21.56 21.21 -1.93
CA ASP A 142 21.31 21.42 -0.50
C ASP A 142 21.30 20.10 0.29
N PHE A 143 20.88 19.00 -0.35
CA PHE A 143 20.89 17.64 0.20
C PHE A 143 22.14 16.83 -0.18
N GLY A 144 23.19 17.48 -0.72
CA GLY A 144 24.48 16.85 -1.02
C GLY A 144 24.47 15.91 -2.23
N LEU A 145 23.44 15.99 -3.08
CA LEU A 145 23.28 15.18 -4.28
C LEU A 145 23.92 15.88 -5.50
N PRO A 146 24.46 15.13 -6.48
CA PRO A 146 24.93 15.71 -7.73
C PRO A 146 23.80 16.43 -8.47
N VAL A 147 24.03 17.67 -8.90
CA VAL A 147 23.09 18.39 -9.78
C VAL A 147 23.00 17.72 -11.14
N ARG A 148 21.83 17.80 -11.79
CA ARG A 148 21.60 17.23 -13.12
C ARG A 148 21.88 18.27 -14.19
N THR A 149 22.64 17.90 -15.23
CA THR A 149 23.03 18.82 -16.31
C THR A 149 22.18 18.68 -17.57
N SER A 150 21.41 17.59 -17.67
CA SER A 150 20.49 17.34 -18.77
C SER A 150 19.24 16.59 -18.27
N PHE A 151 18.13 16.68 -19.01
CA PHE A 151 16.88 15.99 -18.66
C PHE A 151 17.06 14.46 -18.65
N ALA A 152 17.96 13.93 -19.49
CA ALA A 152 18.28 12.50 -19.57
C ALA A 152 19.01 11.96 -18.33
N GLU A 153 19.54 12.82 -17.46
CA GLU A 153 20.13 12.41 -16.18
C GLU A 153 19.08 12.35 -15.05
N ILE A 154 17.84 12.79 -15.31
CA ILE A 154 16.75 12.75 -14.31
C ILE A 154 16.05 11.40 -14.38
N SER A 155 15.72 10.92 -15.58
CA SER A 155 14.94 9.70 -15.79
C SER A 155 15.51 8.84 -16.92
N SER A 156 15.43 7.54 -16.74
CA SER A 156 15.67 6.53 -17.78
C SER A 156 14.51 6.40 -18.78
N ASP A 157 13.32 6.93 -18.46
CA ASP A 157 12.16 6.90 -19.34
C ASP A 157 12.24 8.00 -20.42
N PRO A 158 12.35 7.64 -21.71
CA PRO A 158 12.44 8.62 -22.80
C PRO A 158 11.20 9.51 -22.94
N GLU A 159 10.02 9.05 -22.53
CA GLU A 159 8.81 9.87 -22.55
C GLU A 159 8.88 10.98 -21.49
N ILE A 160 9.28 10.65 -20.25
CA ILE A 160 9.49 11.64 -19.18
C ILE A 160 10.52 12.68 -19.62
N VAL A 161 11.66 12.23 -20.17
CA VAL A 161 12.72 13.11 -20.67
C VAL A 161 12.20 14.05 -21.76
N SER A 162 11.45 13.52 -22.74
CA SER A 162 10.87 14.33 -23.82
C SER A 162 9.86 15.35 -23.29
N ARG A 163 9.01 14.97 -22.33
CA ARG A 163 8.00 15.86 -21.75
C ARG A 163 8.64 16.98 -20.94
N LEU A 164 9.64 16.67 -20.12
CA LEU A 164 10.42 17.68 -19.40
C LEU A 164 11.08 18.67 -20.37
N ALA A 165 11.74 18.19 -21.42
CA ALA A 165 12.40 19.03 -22.42
C ALA A 165 11.42 19.91 -23.22
N SER A 166 10.17 19.48 -23.38
CA SER A 166 9.13 20.29 -24.01
C SER A 166 8.50 21.34 -23.08
N THR A 167 8.66 21.16 -21.76
CA THR A 167 7.99 21.98 -20.74
C THR A 167 8.94 23.03 -20.14
N TYR A 168 10.18 22.66 -19.87
CA TYR A 168 11.19 23.51 -19.24
C TYR A 168 12.29 23.87 -20.24
N ALA A 169 12.74 25.13 -20.22
CA ALA A 169 13.85 25.57 -21.06
C ALA A 169 15.20 24.99 -20.61
N SER A 170 15.36 24.80 -19.29
CA SER A 170 16.56 24.24 -18.67
C SER A 170 16.20 23.37 -17.47
N VAL A 171 17.06 22.41 -17.14
CA VAL A 171 16.99 21.62 -15.90
C VAL A 171 17.04 22.54 -14.65
N ALA A 172 17.64 23.72 -14.78
CA ALA A 172 17.70 24.71 -13.71
C ALA A 172 16.33 25.30 -13.32
N ASP A 173 15.34 25.22 -14.21
CA ASP A 173 14.02 25.83 -14.04
C ASP A 173 13.00 24.86 -13.42
N ILE A 174 13.36 23.59 -13.22
CA ILE A 174 12.44 22.54 -12.76
C ILE A 174 12.03 22.80 -11.29
N ASP A 175 10.73 22.75 -11.04
CA ASP A 175 10.17 22.80 -9.69
C ASP A 175 10.50 21.49 -8.94
N PRO A 176 10.89 21.53 -7.65
CA PRO A 176 11.39 20.36 -6.93
C PRO A 176 10.36 19.23 -6.81
N TRP A 177 9.05 19.54 -6.79
CA TRP A 177 8.01 18.51 -6.79
C TRP A 177 8.01 17.72 -8.11
N THR A 178 8.03 18.42 -9.24
CA THR A 178 8.09 17.79 -10.57
C THR A 178 9.39 17.04 -10.78
N GLY A 179 10.53 17.66 -10.46
CA GLY A 179 11.83 17.03 -10.63
C GLY A 179 11.99 15.76 -9.79
N GLY A 180 11.56 15.78 -8.53
CA GLY A 180 11.64 14.60 -7.64
C GLY A 180 10.72 13.45 -8.05
N LEU A 181 9.54 13.72 -8.63
CA LEU A 181 8.65 12.67 -9.18
C LEU A 181 9.18 12.05 -10.48
N CYS A 182 9.97 12.77 -11.25
CA CYS A 182 10.55 12.29 -12.50
C CYS A 182 11.83 11.46 -12.30
N GLU A 183 12.40 11.41 -11.10
CA GLU A 183 13.61 10.64 -10.85
C GLU A 183 13.37 9.14 -10.89
N ASP A 184 14.29 8.38 -11.49
CA ASP A 184 14.31 6.93 -11.35
C ASP A 184 14.36 6.55 -9.86
N HIS A 185 13.58 5.55 -9.46
CA HIS A 185 13.50 5.13 -8.06
C HIS A 185 14.83 4.55 -7.57
N VAL A 186 15.17 4.88 -6.33
CA VAL A 186 16.30 4.23 -5.64
C VAL A 186 15.95 2.75 -5.45
N ALA A 187 16.92 1.85 -5.66
CA ALA A 187 16.69 0.42 -5.53
C ALA A 187 16.09 0.06 -4.15
N GLY A 188 14.92 -0.58 -4.15
CA GLY A 188 14.18 -0.97 -2.95
C GLY A 188 13.34 0.15 -2.32
N ALA A 189 13.30 1.34 -2.90
CA ALA A 189 12.42 2.45 -2.51
C ALA A 189 11.41 2.74 -3.61
N LEU A 190 10.37 3.52 -3.29
CA LEU A 190 9.33 3.97 -4.23
C LEU A 190 9.55 5.42 -4.67
N VAL A 191 10.70 6.01 -4.39
CA VAL A 191 11.02 7.41 -4.69
C VAL A 191 12.44 7.54 -5.23
N GLY A 192 12.68 8.57 -6.04
CA GLY A 192 14.02 8.94 -6.49
C GLY A 192 14.91 9.52 -5.39
N GLU A 193 16.19 9.75 -5.72
CA GLU A 193 17.23 10.19 -4.78
C GLU A 193 16.88 11.45 -4.00
N LEU A 194 16.31 12.48 -4.65
CA LEU A 194 16.00 13.75 -4.03
C LEU A 194 14.92 13.59 -2.95
N PHE A 195 13.82 12.94 -3.29
CA PHE A 195 12.74 12.70 -2.33
C PHE A 195 13.18 11.70 -1.26
N HIS A 196 13.94 10.66 -1.61
CA HIS A 196 14.54 9.76 -0.63
C HIS A 196 15.35 10.54 0.41
N ALA A 197 16.22 11.45 -0.03
CA ALA A 197 17.05 12.28 0.86
C ALA A 197 16.21 13.21 1.75
N ILE A 198 15.25 13.95 1.18
CA ILE A 198 14.39 14.89 1.92
C ILE A 198 13.56 14.15 2.96
N LEU A 199 12.89 13.07 2.57
CA LEU A 199 12.02 12.28 3.45
C LEU A 199 12.83 11.62 4.56
N THR A 200 13.96 11.00 4.24
CA THR A 200 14.84 10.37 5.24
C THR A 200 15.33 11.38 6.26
N ALA A 201 15.85 12.53 5.81
CA ALA A 201 16.34 13.57 6.70
C ALA A 201 15.23 14.10 7.62
N GLN A 202 14.03 14.36 7.10
CA GLN A 202 12.91 14.84 7.92
C GLN A 202 12.48 13.81 8.97
N PHE A 203 12.30 12.54 8.58
CA PHE A 203 11.87 11.50 9.52
C PHE A 203 12.95 11.15 10.55
N GLN A 204 14.22 11.21 10.19
CA GLN A 204 15.33 11.11 11.14
C GLN A 204 15.31 12.27 12.14
N ALA A 205 15.11 13.51 11.67
CA ALA A 205 15.03 14.69 12.53
C ALA A 205 13.82 14.64 13.48
N LEU A 206 12.65 14.24 12.98
CA LEU A 206 11.45 14.03 13.80
C LEU A 206 11.68 12.97 14.87
N ARG A 207 12.34 11.85 14.53
CA ARG A 207 12.62 10.76 15.47
C ARG A 207 13.66 11.15 16.53
N ALA A 208 14.75 11.82 16.12
CA ALA A 208 15.85 12.16 17.00
C ALA A 208 15.57 13.41 17.85
N GLY A 209 14.83 14.39 17.34
CA GLY A 209 14.49 15.63 18.03
C GLY A 209 13.21 15.56 18.87
N ASP A 210 12.49 14.43 18.88
CA ASP A 210 11.34 14.23 19.75
C ASP A 210 11.75 13.64 21.11
N ARG A 211 11.64 14.47 22.15
CA ARG A 211 11.90 14.05 23.53
C ARG A 211 10.96 12.93 24.01
N PHE A 212 9.79 12.80 23.39
CA PHE A 212 8.77 11.80 23.72
C PHE A 212 8.75 10.63 22.73
N TRP A 213 9.81 10.46 21.94
CA TRP A 213 9.93 9.27 21.10
C TRP A 213 9.86 8.01 21.96
N TYR A 214 8.96 7.09 21.61
CA TYR A 214 8.58 5.99 22.49
C TYR A 214 9.76 5.08 22.89
N GLU A 215 10.76 4.90 22.03
CA GLU A 215 11.96 4.09 22.35
C GLU A 215 12.87 4.76 23.40
N SER A 216 12.74 6.06 23.64
CA SER A 216 13.46 6.77 24.70
C SER A 216 12.79 6.70 26.06
N ASP A 217 11.46 6.54 26.11
CA ASP A 217 10.68 6.64 27.34
C ASP A 217 10.22 5.28 27.88
N LEU A 218 10.03 4.27 27.02
CA LEU A 218 9.43 2.99 27.39
C LEU A 218 10.45 1.90 27.74
N THR A 219 10.03 0.94 28.58
CA THR A 219 10.81 -0.27 28.85
C THR A 219 10.85 -1.20 27.63
N PRO A 220 11.83 -2.11 27.52
CA PRO A 220 11.89 -3.07 26.40
C PRO A 220 10.63 -3.90 26.20
N SER A 221 9.93 -4.29 27.28
CA SER A 221 8.66 -5.02 27.20
C SER A 221 7.49 -4.16 26.69
N GLU A 222 7.48 -2.88 27.04
CA GLU A 222 6.47 -1.93 26.54
C GLU A 222 6.74 -1.61 25.07
N ILE A 223 8.01 -1.41 24.68
CA ILE A 223 8.42 -1.26 23.28
C ILE A 223 7.95 -2.48 22.48
N ALA A 224 8.24 -3.70 22.92
CA ALA A 224 7.78 -4.91 22.24
C ALA A 224 6.24 -4.97 22.12
N SER A 225 5.52 -4.49 23.13
CA SER A 225 4.04 -4.42 23.10
C SER A 225 3.52 -3.38 22.09
N VAL A 226 4.17 -2.22 22.00
CA VAL A 226 3.87 -1.16 21.02
C VAL A 226 4.20 -1.62 19.61
N GLU A 227 5.36 -2.26 19.42
CA GLU A 227 5.81 -2.75 18.12
C GLU A 227 4.98 -3.92 17.59
N ALA A 228 4.31 -4.66 18.47
CA ALA A 228 3.30 -5.66 18.09
C ALA A 228 1.98 -5.05 17.59
N GLN A 229 1.80 -3.72 17.65
CA GLN A 229 0.61 -3.04 17.14
C GLN A 229 0.79 -2.64 15.66
N THR A 230 0.43 -3.53 14.74
CA THR A 230 0.34 -3.22 13.30
C THR A 230 -0.94 -2.45 12.97
N LEU A 231 -1.00 -1.83 11.78
CA LEU A 231 -2.25 -1.19 11.33
C LEU A 231 -3.40 -2.20 11.23
N SER A 232 -3.13 -3.43 10.79
CA SER A 232 -4.11 -4.51 10.73
C SER A 232 -4.67 -4.86 12.12
N VAL A 233 -3.82 -4.99 13.14
CA VAL A 233 -4.24 -5.21 14.53
C VAL A 233 -5.12 -4.07 15.05
N ILE A 234 -4.82 -2.82 14.68
CA ILE A 234 -5.65 -1.66 15.06
C ILE A 234 -7.02 -1.75 14.39
N ILE A 235 -7.09 -2.08 13.09
CA ILE A 235 -8.35 -2.26 12.36
C ILE A 235 -9.20 -3.36 13.03
N GLN A 236 -8.60 -4.52 13.31
CA GLN A 236 -9.28 -5.68 13.91
C GLN A 236 -9.87 -5.38 15.29
N ARG A 237 -9.18 -4.57 16.10
CA ARG A 237 -9.67 -4.22 17.44
C ARG A 237 -10.84 -3.24 17.45
N ASN A 238 -11.05 -2.52 16.35
CA ASN A 238 -11.98 -1.39 16.31
C ASN A 238 -13.10 -1.57 15.27
N THR A 239 -13.16 -2.71 14.59
CA THR A 239 -14.14 -2.98 13.54
C THR A 239 -14.64 -4.42 13.61
N THR A 240 -15.58 -4.77 12.73
CA THR A 240 -15.98 -6.16 12.52
C THR A 240 -15.07 -6.93 11.56
N ILE A 241 -14.04 -6.26 11.02
CA ILE A 241 -13.03 -6.91 10.18
C ILE A 241 -12.21 -7.83 11.07
N GLY A 242 -12.25 -9.12 10.77
CA GLY A 242 -11.41 -10.11 11.40
C GLY A 242 -10.10 -10.25 10.64
N PHE A 243 -9.81 -11.47 10.27
CA PHE A 243 -8.54 -11.82 9.67
C PHE A 243 -8.57 -11.79 8.14
N GLU A 244 -9.69 -11.39 7.53
CA GLU A 244 -9.83 -11.28 6.08
C GLU A 244 -8.98 -10.15 5.44
N ILE A 245 -8.15 -9.46 6.23
CA ILE A 245 -7.11 -8.55 5.75
C ILE A 245 -5.73 -9.07 6.19
N GLN A 246 -4.73 -8.84 5.36
CA GLN A 246 -3.36 -9.24 5.60
C GLN A 246 -2.74 -8.58 6.86
N THR A 247 -1.68 -9.19 7.40
CA THR A 247 -1.03 -8.72 8.63
C THR A 247 -0.38 -7.34 8.46
N ASN A 248 0.20 -7.06 7.29
CA ASN A 248 0.71 -5.75 6.91
C ASN A 248 -0.25 -5.08 5.93
N ALA A 249 -1.11 -4.20 6.43
CA ALA A 249 -2.16 -3.53 5.67
C ALA A 249 -1.64 -2.57 4.56
N PHE A 250 -0.32 -2.32 4.48
CA PHE A 250 0.28 -1.50 3.42
C PHE A 250 0.76 -2.32 2.21
N ILE A 251 0.73 -3.64 2.29
CA ILE A 251 1.15 -4.53 1.21
C ILE A 251 -0.10 -5.23 0.69
N VAL A 252 -0.35 -5.10 -0.61
CA VAL A 252 -1.23 -6.04 -1.32
C VAL A 252 -0.32 -7.23 -1.67
N PRO A 253 -0.52 -8.42 -1.08
CA PRO A 253 0.41 -9.51 -1.30
C PRO A 253 0.21 -10.09 -2.70
N ASP A 254 1.33 -10.44 -3.36
CA ASP A 254 1.29 -11.16 -4.63
C ASP A 254 0.55 -12.48 -4.46
N GLU A 255 -0.31 -12.81 -5.42
CA GLU A 255 -0.96 -14.10 -5.47
C GLU A 255 0.09 -15.19 -5.76
N LYS A 256 0.25 -16.10 -4.81
CA LYS A 256 1.20 -17.21 -4.87
C LYS A 256 0.54 -18.45 -5.44
N PRO A 257 1.28 -19.27 -6.21
CA PRO A 257 0.77 -20.56 -6.63
C PRO A 257 0.38 -21.43 -5.43
N PHE A 258 -0.78 -22.06 -5.51
CA PHE A 258 -1.29 -22.99 -4.50
C PHE A 258 -1.91 -24.21 -5.17
N MET A 259 -2.19 -25.25 -4.38
CA MET A 259 -3.01 -26.38 -4.79
C MET A 259 -4.36 -26.29 -4.06
N ARG A 260 -5.46 -26.20 -4.81
CA ARG A 260 -6.80 -26.09 -4.22
C ARG A 260 -7.16 -27.38 -3.49
N GLY A 261 -7.60 -27.24 -2.25
CA GLY A 261 -7.88 -28.36 -1.35
C GLY A 261 -6.72 -28.79 -0.45
N ASP A 262 -5.50 -28.29 -0.66
CA ASP A 262 -4.33 -28.49 0.22
C ASP A 262 -4.27 -27.36 1.27
N CYS A 263 -5.12 -27.48 2.29
CA CYS A 263 -5.35 -26.47 3.32
C CYS A 263 -4.19 -26.36 4.31
N ASP A 264 -3.45 -27.44 4.57
CA ASP A 264 -2.28 -27.41 5.45
C ASP A 264 -0.95 -27.17 4.71
N ARG A 265 -0.98 -27.20 3.37
CA ARG A 265 0.08 -26.83 2.43
C ARG A 265 1.25 -27.83 2.41
N ASP A 266 0.98 -29.09 2.69
CA ASP A 266 1.99 -30.15 2.67
C ASP A 266 2.24 -30.75 1.28
N GLY A 267 1.45 -30.32 0.28
CA GLY A 267 1.53 -30.75 -1.11
C GLY A 267 0.66 -31.97 -1.44
N VAL A 268 -0.15 -32.45 -0.49
CA VAL A 268 -1.01 -33.62 -0.64
C VAL A 268 -2.39 -33.33 -0.09
N ILE A 269 -3.43 -33.58 -0.90
CA ILE A 269 -4.81 -33.53 -0.38
C ILE A 269 -5.09 -34.81 0.41
N ASP A 270 -5.21 -34.70 1.73
CA ASP A 270 -5.58 -35.78 2.63
C ASP A 270 -6.54 -35.36 3.78
N LEU A 271 -6.66 -36.21 4.80
CA LEU A 271 -7.57 -35.96 5.93
C LEU A 271 -7.14 -34.75 6.77
N SER A 272 -5.85 -34.42 6.80
CA SER A 272 -5.32 -33.25 7.50
C SER A 272 -5.91 -31.95 6.95
N ASP A 273 -6.17 -31.86 5.64
CA ASP A 273 -6.79 -30.69 5.03
C ASP A 273 -8.22 -30.47 5.49
N ALA A 274 -9.02 -31.54 5.51
CA ALA A 274 -10.38 -31.47 6.02
C ALA A 274 -10.40 -31.06 7.50
N ILE A 275 -9.46 -31.55 8.30
CA ILE A 275 -9.32 -31.17 9.71
C ILE A 275 -8.89 -29.70 9.83
N THR A 276 -7.92 -29.25 9.03
CA THR A 276 -7.40 -27.88 9.02
C THR A 276 -8.46 -26.88 8.58
N SER A 277 -9.23 -27.20 7.54
CA SER A 277 -10.36 -26.39 7.08
C SER A 277 -11.46 -26.28 8.14
N LEU A 278 -11.84 -27.41 8.77
CA LEU A 278 -12.79 -27.38 9.90
C LEU A 278 -12.26 -26.60 11.11
N ALA A 279 -10.97 -26.76 11.44
CA ALA A 279 -10.34 -26.02 12.53
C ALA A 279 -10.37 -24.52 12.25
N MET A 280 -10.09 -24.09 11.02
CA MET A 280 -10.19 -22.70 10.60
C MET A 280 -11.62 -22.17 10.73
N LEU A 281 -12.63 -22.93 10.27
CA LEU A 281 -14.03 -22.51 10.34
C LEU A 281 -14.59 -22.39 11.77
N PHE A 282 -14.09 -23.21 12.71
CA PHE A 282 -14.64 -23.29 14.07
C PHE A 282 -13.73 -22.72 15.16
N SER A 283 -12.51 -22.35 14.84
CA SER A 283 -11.58 -21.75 15.80
C SER A 283 -11.29 -20.29 15.44
N SER A 284 -10.92 -19.49 16.44
CA SER A 284 -10.47 -18.12 16.24
C SER A 284 -9.01 -18.06 15.74
N SER A 285 -8.56 -19.06 14.97
CA SER A 285 -7.14 -19.25 14.59
C SER A 285 -6.59 -18.25 13.60
N GLY A 286 -7.43 -17.36 13.07
CA GLY A 286 -7.06 -16.56 11.92
C GLY A 286 -7.77 -17.03 10.67
N TYR A 287 -8.04 -16.09 9.77
CA TYR A 287 -8.35 -16.35 8.36
C TYR A 287 -7.05 -16.84 7.72
N PRO A 288 -7.12 -17.86 6.87
CA PRO A 288 -5.92 -18.50 6.33
C PRO A 288 -5.16 -17.54 5.42
N ASP A 289 -3.83 -17.57 5.51
CA ASP A 289 -2.95 -16.84 4.58
C ASP A 289 -3.08 -17.33 3.13
N CYS A 290 -3.66 -18.52 2.95
CA CYS A 290 -3.99 -19.10 1.66
C CYS A 290 -5.46 -19.49 1.60
N ALA A 291 -6.36 -18.51 1.49
CA ALA A 291 -7.79 -18.76 1.52
C ALA A 291 -8.30 -19.56 0.32
N ASP A 292 -7.69 -19.39 -0.86
CA ASP A 292 -8.09 -20.15 -2.04
C ASP A 292 -7.87 -21.66 -1.89
N ALA A 293 -6.86 -22.07 -1.11
CA ALA A 293 -6.64 -23.49 -0.83
C ALA A 293 -7.79 -24.10 -0.02
N PHE A 294 -8.51 -23.28 0.75
CA PHE A 294 -9.62 -23.71 1.62
C PHE A 294 -10.97 -23.66 0.90
N ASP A 295 -11.09 -23.00 -0.25
CA ASP A 295 -12.29 -22.96 -1.08
C ASP A 295 -12.20 -24.06 -2.13
N PHE A 296 -12.76 -25.22 -1.82
CA PHE A 296 -12.57 -26.43 -2.62
C PHE A 296 -13.30 -26.34 -3.96
N ASP A 297 -14.45 -25.67 -3.98
CA ASP A 297 -15.31 -25.53 -5.14
C ASP A 297 -15.19 -24.19 -5.88
N ASP A 298 -14.25 -23.33 -5.46
CA ASP A 298 -13.96 -22.04 -6.09
C ASP A 298 -15.22 -21.15 -6.12
N SER A 299 -15.94 -21.13 -4.99
CA SER A 299 -17.18 -20.36 -4.84
C SER A 299 -16.94 -18.89 -4.45
N GLY A 300 -15.72 -18.54 -4.05
CA GLY A 300 -15.35 -17.28 -3.43
C GLY A 300 -15.77 -17.18 -1.96
N THR A 301 -16.20 -18.28 -1.34
CA THR A 301 -16.67 -18.29 0.05
C THR A 301 -16.24 -19.53 0.81
N LEU A 302 -15.67 -19.34 2.00
CA LEU A 302 -15.26 -20.43 2.88
C LEU A 302 -16.43 -20.91 3.75
N THR A 303 -16.87 -22.15 3.54
CA THR A 303 -18.05 -22.74 4.19
C THR A 303 -17.79 -24.17 4.67
N LEU A 304 -18.78 -24.77 5.34
CA LEU A 304 -18.73 -26.21 5.66
C LEU A 304 -18.83 -27.11 4.41
N GLY A 305 -19.22 -26.55 3.26
CA GLY A 305 -19.22 -27.27 1.99
C GLY A 305 -17.81 -27.73 1.60
N ASP A 306 -16.80 -26.91 1.85
CA ASP A 306 -15.42 -27.16 1.46
C ASP A 306 -14.81 -28.42 2.10
N PRO A 307 -14.78 -28.55 3.45
CA PRO A 307 -14.25 -29.77 4.07
C PRO A 307 -15.12 -31.00 3.77
N ILE A 308 -16.43 -30.84 3.51
CA ILE A 308 -17.28 -31.96 3.08
C ILE A 308 -16.85 -32.45 1.69
N GLN A 309 -16.51 -31.54 0.78
CA GLN A 309 -16.06 -31.89 -0.56
C GLN A 309 -14.67 -32.53 -0.56
N VAL A 310 -13.74 -32.06 0.27
CA VAL A 310 -12.46 -32.75 0.52
C VAL A 310 -12.71 -34.21 0.93
N LEU A 311 -13.54 -34.46 1.94
CA LEU A 311 -13.85 -35.81 2.40
C LEU A 311 -14.57 -36.66 1.33
N SER A 312 -15.45 -36.05 0.55
CA SER A 312 -16.14 -36.72 -0.56
C SER A 312 -15.16 -37.15 -1.66
N PHE A 313 -14.23 -36.28 -2.03
CA PHE A 313 -13.16 -36.58 -2.97
C PHE A 313 -12.30 -37.75 -2.48
N LEU A 314 -11.86 -37.72 -1.23
CA LEU A 314 -10.98 -38.74 -0.64
C LEU A 314 -11.63 -40.13 -0.49
N PHE A 315 -12.90 -40.17 -0.06
CA PHE A 315 -13.51 -41.44 0.39
C PHE A 315 -14.72 -41.90 -0.43
N GLN A 316 -15.33 -41.02 -1.21
CA GLN A 316 -16.58 -41.30 -1.92
C GLN A 316 -16.47 -41.18 -3.45
N GLY A 317 -15.27 -40.87 -3.96
CA GLY A 317 -15.06 -40.63 -5.40
C GLY A 317 -15.79 -39.38 -5.89
N GLY A 318 -15.89 -38.36 -5.03
CA GLY A 318 -16.42 -37.05 -5.37
C GLY A 318 -15.61 -36.34 -6.45
N ALA A 319 -16.08 -35.15 -6.85
CA ALA A 319 -15.36 -34.32 -7.81
C ALA A 319 -13.97 -33.94 -7.28
N ALA A 320 -13.00 -33.82 -8.18
CA ALA A 320 -11.71 -33.22 -7.85
C ALA A 320 -11.90 -31.73 -7.49
N PRO A 321 -10.95 -31.12 -6.75
CA PRO A 321 -10.97 -29.69 -6.49
C PRO A 321 -11.06 -28.88 -7.79
N ALA A 322 -11.66 -27.71 -7.72
CA ALA A 322 -11.57 -26.75 -8.82
C ALA A 322 -10.07 -26.39 -9.07
N PRO A 323 -9.70 -25.91 -10.27
CA PRO A 323 -8.34 -25.46 -10.52
C PRO A 323 -7.92 -24.35 -9.54
N PRO A 324 -6.65 -24.30 -9.10
CA PRO A 324 -5.50 -25.11 -9.51
C PRO A 324 -5.40 -26.48 -8.81
N PHE A 325 -5.48 -27.56 -9.58
CA PHE A 325 -5.27 -28.96 -9.17
C PHE A 325 -5.05 -29.83 -10.43
N PRO A 326 -4.19 -30.87 -10.44
CA PRO A 326 -3.36 -31.40 -9.34
C PRO A 326 -2.02 -30.70 -9.14
N ASP A 327 -1.64 -29.82 -10.06
CA ASP A 327 -0.43 -29.01 -9.95
C ASP A 327 -0.75 -27.65 -9.33
N CYS A 328 0.23 -27.05 -8.68
CA CYS A 328 0.07 -25.69 -8.18
C CYS A 328 -0.13 -24.70 -9.32
N GLY A 329 -0.92 -23.67 -9.06
CA GLY A 329 -1.18 -22.58 -9.98
C GLY A 329 -1.73 -21.36 -9.25
N VAL A 330 -1.88 -20.26 -9.98
CA VAL A 330 -2.59 -19.09 -9.47
C VAL A 330 -4.09 -19.30 -9.62
N ASP A 331 -4.88 -18.63 -8.79
CA ASP A 331 -6.30 -18.58 -9.05
C ASP A 331 -6.53 -17.78 -10.34
N THR A 332 -7.47 -18.27 -11.14
CA THR A 332 -7.93 -17.58 -12.35
C THR A 332 -9.36 -17.11 -12.19
N SER A 333 -10.02 -17.51 -11.11
CA SER A 333 -11.28 -16.96 -10.67
C SER A 333 -11.02 -15.50 -10.25
N GLY A 334 -11.93 -14.61 -10.66
CA GLY A 334 -11.83 -13.19 -10.36
C GLY A 334 -12.41 -12.85 -8.99
N ASP A 335 -12.49 -13.82 -8.07
CA ASP A 335 -13.08 -13.60 -6.76
C ASP A 335 -12.11 -12.82 -5.85
N ALA A 336 -12.30 -12.84 -4.55
CA ALA A 336 -11.51 -12.07 -3.60
C ALA A 336 -10.83 -12.90 -2.50
N LEU A 337 -11.00 -14.23 -2.52
CA LEU A 337 -10.11 -15.10 -1.78
C LEU A 337 -8.73 -15.05 -2.45
N ARG A 338 -7.68 -15.21 -1.68
CA ARG A 338 -6.31 -15.12 -2.20
C ARG A 338 -5.38 -16.07 -1.49
N CYS A 339 -4.35 -16.50 -2.21
CA CYS A 339 -3.20 -17.17 -1.63
C CYS A 339 -1.97 -16.28 -1.59
N TYR A 340 -1.49 -15.96 -0.39
CA TYR A 340 -0.42 -14.97 -0.18
C TYR A 340 0.89 -15.59 0.34
N THR A 341 0.96 -16.92 0.44
CA THR A 341 2.12 -17.61 1.02
C THR A 341 2.65 -18.68 0.08
N ASP A 342 3.98 -18.77 0.03
CA ASP A 342 4.66 -19.86 -0.66
C ASP A 342 4.42 -21.14 0.18
N GLY A 343 3.49 -21.98 -0.26
CA GLY A 343 3.38 -23.36 0.21
C GLY A 343 4.48 -24.23 -0.39
N SER A 344 4.33 -25.55 -0.34
CA SER A 344 5.17 -26.54 -1.06
C SER A 344 5.11 -26.43 -2.59
N CYS A 345 4.50 -25.36 -3.10
CA CYS A 345 4.44 -24.97 -4.49
C CYS A 345 5.74 -24.26 -4.93
N PRO A 346 6.43 -24.74 -5.97
CA PRO A 346 7.74 -24.22 -6.41
C PRO A 346 7.71 -22.82 -7.03
#